data_AF-A0A923FBV3-F1
#
_entry.id   AF-A0A923FBV3-F1
#
_cell.length_a   1.000
_cell.length_b   1.000
_cell.length_c   1.000
_cell.angle_alpha   90.00
_cell.angle_beta   90.00
_cell.angle_gamma   90.00
#
_symmetry.space_group_name_H-M   'P 1'
#
loop_
_entity.id
_entity.type
_entity.pdbx_description
1 polymer ?
#
loop_
_entity_poly.entity_id
_entity_poly.type
_entity_poly.pdbx_seq_one_letter_code
_entity_poly.pdbx_strand_id
1 'polypeptide(L)'
;MVKITPNPSVTDEPTSRAQSARNKKLDDAATRALDYYLKPKPKGETSDKTDSIFRIDPGVDSECLLANLSENLASANAMISDLAFDLDGSRRRVAMGILQVIEVSELLANRALDIVEVR
;
A
#
# COMPACT_ATOMS: atom_id res chain seq x y z
N MET A 1 17.71 -5.70 -62.25
CA MET A 1 18.96 -5.76 -61.46
C MET A 1 18.62 -5.40 -60.03
N VAL A 2 18.48 -6.38 -59.13
CA VAL A 2 18.26 -6.13 -57.70
C VAL A 2 19.62 -5.99 -57.05
N LYS A 3 19.91 -4.82 -56.48
CA LYS A 3 21.13 -4.56 -55.72
C LYS A 3 20.96 -5.24 -54.35
N ILE A 4 21.33 -6.52 -54.26
CA ILE A 4 21.38 -7.24 -52.99
C ILE A 4 22.51 -6.60 -52.19
N THR A 5 22.16 -5.81 -51.19
CA THR A 5 23.14 -5.22 -50.28
C THR A 5 23.57 -6.34 -49.33
N PRO A 6 24.85 -6.76 -49.32
CA PRO A 6 25.30 -7.79 -48.40
C PRO A 6 25.21 -7.22 -46.98
N ASN A 7 24.58 -7.97 -46.07
CA ASN A 7 24.71 -7.68 -44.64
C ASN A 7 26.21 -7.74 -44.28
N PRO A 8 26.76 -6.78 -43.51
CA PRO A 8 28.16 -6.84 -43.12
C PRO A 8 28.41 -8.11 -42.32
N SER A 9 29.49 -8.81 -42.65
CA SER A 9 29.97 -9.97 -41.90
C SER A 9 30.24 -9.57 -40.45
N VAL A 10 29.71 -10.35 -39.51
CA VAL A 10 30.11 -10.29 -38.10
C VAL A 10 31.61 -10.52 -38.07
N THR A 11 32.35 -9.43 -37.88
CA THR A 11 33.81 -9.46 -37.82
C THR A 11 34.14 -9.81 -36.38
N ASP A 12 34.42 -11.08 -36.10
CA ASP A 12 35.01 -11.50 -34.82
C ASP A 12 36.47 -11.02 -34.79
N GLU A 13 36.66 -9.71 -34.61
CA GLU A 13 37.97 -9.19 -34.25
C GLU A 13 38.32 -9.69 -32.82
N PRO A 14 39.54 -10.20 -32.59
CA PRO A 14 39.98 -10.60 -31.27
C PRO A 14 40.12 -9.35 -30.39
N THR A 15 39.03 -8.96 -29.75
CA THR A 15 39.03 -7.84 -28.82
C THR A 15 39.91 -8.20 -27.62
N SER A 16 40.89 -7.34 -27.34
CA SER A 16 41.72 -7.46 -26.14
C SER A 16 40.85 -7.57 -24.89
N ARG A 17 41.29 -8.33 -23.89
CA ARG A 17 40.58 -8.50 -22.61
C ARG A 17 40.21 -7.17 -21.94
N ALA A 18 41.01 -6.12 -22.16
CA ALA A 18 40.72 -4.77 -21.67
C ALA A 18 39.55 -4.10 -22.43
N GLN A 19 39.42 -4.39 -23.72
CA GLN A 19 38.42 -3.82 -24.61
C GLN A 19 37.06 -4.50 -24.41
N SER A 20 37.05 -5.83 -24.21
CA SER A 20 35.84 -6.56 -23.83
C SER A 20 35.31 -6.13 -22.46
N ALA A 21 36.19 -5.90 -21.48
CA ALA A 21 35.80 -5.37 -20.18
C ALA A 21 35.20 -3.96 -20.27
N ARG A 22 35.69 -3.11 -21.18
CA ARG A 22 35.14 -1.78 -21.43
C ARG A 22 33.76 -1.85 -22.09
N ASN A 23 33.59 -2.71 -23.10
CA ASN A 23 32.31 -2.90 -23.77
C ASN A 23 31.23 -3.41 -22.80
N LYS A 24 31.58 -4.36 -21.92
CA LYS A 24 30.67 -4.84 -20.89
C LYS A 24 30.20 -3.74 -19.94
N LYS A 25 31.09 -2.82 -19.55
CA LYS A 25 30.72 -1.66 -18.73
C LYS A 25 29.78 -0.70 -19.45
N LEU A 26 29.92 -0.55 -20.76
CA LEU A 26 29.03 0.30 -21.57
C LEU A 26 27.65 -0.34 -21.71
N ASP A 27 27.58 -1.66 -21.93
CA ASP A 27 26.31 -2.40 -21.96
C ASP A 27 25.59 -2.37 -20.60
N ASP A 28 26.33 -2.55 -19.50
CA ASP A 28 25.76 -2.45 -18.15
C ASP A 28 25.23 -1.03 -17.87
N ALA A 29 25.95 0.01 -18.31
CA ALA A 29 25.52 1.40 -18.17
C ALA A 29 24.29 1.71 -19.04
N ALA A 30 24.25 1.21 -20.28
CA ALA A 30 23.11 1.36 -21.17
C ALA A 30 21.86 0.67 -20.60
N THR A 31 22.02 -0.56 -20.09
CA THR A 31 20.94 -1.32 -19.45
C THR A 31 20.41 -0.60 -18.21
N ARG A 32 21.31 -0.06 -17.37
CA ARG A 32 20.92 0.76 -16.21
C ARG A 32 20.15 2.02 -16.61
N ALA A 33 20.58 2.71 -17.67
CA ALA A 33 19.90 3.91 -18.16
C ALA A 33 18.50 3.58 -18.72
N LEU A 34 18.38 2.49 -19.49
CA LEU A 34 17.10 2.02 -20.01
C LEU A 34 16.15 1.58 -18.89
N ASP A 35 16.64 0.81 -17.92
CA ASP A 35 15.83 0.37 -16.78
C ASP A 35 15.31 1.55 -15.95
N TYR A 36 16.09 2.62 -15.81
CA TYR A 36 15.66 3.83 -15.10
C TYR A 36 14.42 4.49 -15.73
N TYR A 37 14.32 4.51 -17.06
CA TYR A 37 13.21 5.14 -17.78
C TYR A 37 12.08 4.18 -18.13
N LEU A 38 12.39 2.91 -18.42
CA LEU A 38 11.42 1.93 -18.92
C LEU A 38 10.83 1.04 -17.83
N LYS A 39 11.46 0.96 -16.65
CA LYS A 39 10.96 0.25 -15.47
C LYS A 39 10.91 1.20 -14.28
N PRO A 40 10.04 2.22 -14.31
CA PRO A 40 9.90 3.11 -13.17
C PRO A 40 9.57 2.27 -11.93
N LYS A 41 10.48 2.28 -10.95
CA LYS A 41 10.14 1.73 -9.63
C LYS A 41 8.95 2.53 -9.13
N PRO A 42 7.87 1.87 -8.66
CA PRO A 42 6.77 2.60 -8.07
C PRO A 42 7.37 3.45 -6.96
N LYS A 43 7.32 4.78 -7.13
CA LYS A 43 7.52 5.69 -6.01
C LYS A 43 6.49 5.23 -5.00
N GLY A 44 6.95 4.72 -3.85
CA GLY A 44 6.05 4.34 -2.77
C GLY A 44 5.04 5.47 -2.65
N GLU A 45 3.76 5.14 -2.85
CA GLU A 45 2.65 6.08 -2.81
C GLU A 45 2.53 6.56 -1.37
N THR A 46 3.45 7.42 -0.96
CA THR A 46 3.18 8.38 0.10
C THR A 46 2.17 9.32 -0.54
N SER A 47 0.90 8.98 -0.35
CA SER A 47 -0.23 9.85 -0.64
C SER A 47 -0.03 11.11 0.20
N ASP A 48 0.75 12.03 -0.34
CA ASP A 48 1.05 13.34 0.22
C ASP A 48 -0.14 14.29 0.00
N LYS A 49 -1.35 13.80 0.32
CA LYS A 49 -2.55 14.62 0.40
C LYS A 49 -2.36 15.58 1.57
N THR A 50 -1.99 16.81 1.28
CA THR A 50 -1.60 17.85 2.24
C THR A 50 -2.72 18.31 3.17
N ASP A 51 -3.95 17.79 3.02
CA ASP A 51 -5.14 18.33 3.69
C ASP A 51 -5.57 17.55 4.95
N SER A 52 -4.79 16.55 5.39
CA SER A 52 -5.11 15.76 6.59
C SER A 52 -4.31 16.21 7.81
N ILE A 53 -5.01 16.70 8.84
CA ILE A 53 -4.41 17.05 10.15
C ILE A 53 -3.93 15.81 10.90
N PHE A 54 -4.57 14.66 10.67
CA PHE A 54 -4.23 13.37 11.29
C PHE A 54 -3.81 12.34 10.24
N ARG A 55 -2.82 11.51 10.56
CA ARG A 55 -2.36 10.39 9.73
C ARG A 55 -2.05 9.19 10.60
N ILE A 56 -2.33 8.01 10.08
CA ILE A 56 -1.86 6.75 10.66
C ILE A 56 -0.44 6.53 10.13
N ASP A 57 0.50 6.31 11.04
CA ASP A 57 1.88 6.03 10.65
C ASP A 57 1.97 4.66 9.93
N PRO A 58 2.69 4.57 8.80
CA PRO A 58 2.74 3.34 8.00
C PRO A 58 3.52 2.20 8.66
N GLY A 59 4.25 2.47 9.74
CA GLY A 59 4.98 1.49 10.53
C GLY A 59 4.16 0.88 11.68
N VAL A 60 2.92 1.33 11.91
CA VAL A 60 2.04 0.75 12.93
C VAL A 60 1.59 -0.64 12.48
N ASP A 61 1.70 -1.62 13.38
CA ASP A 61 1.28 -2.99 13.11
C ASP A 61 -0.25 -3.16 13.13
N SER A 62 -0.72 -4.28 12.58
CA SER A 62 -2.14 -4.57 12.52
C SER A 62 -2.78 -4.75 13.89
N GLU A 63 -2.01 -5.24 14.88
CA GLU A 63 -2.50 -5.44 16.25
C GLU A 63 -2.85 -4.10 16.90
N CYS A 64 -1.93 -3.14 16.86
CA CYS A 64 -2.15 -1.81 17.43
C CYS A 64 -3.27 -1.05 16.70
N LEU A 65 -3.39 -1.22 15.37
CA LEU A 65 -4.51 -0.66 14.60
C LEU A 65 -5.86 -1.26 15.01
N LEU A 66 -5.93 -2.58 15.19
CA LEU A 66 -7.16 -3.28 15.58
C LEU A 66 -7.53 -3.01 17.04
N ALA A 67 -6.56 -2.96 17.95
CA ALA A 67 -6.77 -2.59 19.34
C ALA A 67 -7.35 -1.16 19.47
N ASN A 68 -6.75 -0.20 18.76
CA ASN A 68 -7.25 1.18 18.74
C ASN A 68 -8.63 1.30 18.07
N LEU A 69 -8.92 0.46 17.07
CA LEU A 69 -10.27 0.36 16.50
C LEU A 69 -11.29 -0.16 17.53
N SER A 70 -10.97 -1.25 18.24
CA SER A 70 -11.83 -1.80 19.29
C SER A 70 -12.11 -0.78 20.40
N GLU A 71 -11.10 -0.05 20.85
CA GLU A 71 -11.26 1.00 21.86
C GLU A 71 -12.14 2.16 21.36
N ASN A 72 -11.94 2.60 20.12
CA ASN A 72 -12.78 3.62 19.49
C ASN A 72 -14.25 3.17 19.35
N LEU A 73 -14.48 1.90 19.01
CA LEU A 73 -15.83 1.34 18.92
C LEU A 73 -16.49 1.27 20.30
N ALA A 74 -15.76 0.83 21.33
CA ALA A 74 -16.26 0.83 22.71
C ALA A 74 -16.61 2.26 23.19
N SER A 75 -15.79 3.25 22.85
CA SER A 75 -16.08 4.66 23.13
C SER A 75 -17.33 5.15 22.40
N ALA A 76 -17.46 4.84 21.10
CA ALA A 76 -18.65 5.18 20.32
C ALA A 76 -19.92 4.50 20.87
N ASN A 77 -19.80 3.26 21.31
CA ASN A 77 -20.86 2.48 21.94
C ASN A 77 -21.37 3.15 23.22
N ALA A 78 -20.45 3.62 24.08
CA ALA A 78 -20.79 4.36 25.28
C ALA A 78 -21.51 5.69 24.95
N MET A 79 -20.97 6.46 23.99
CA MET A 79 -21.57 7.75 23.58
C MET A 79 -22.97 7.60 22.98
N ILE A 80 -23.18 6.63 22.09
CA ILE A 80 -24.50 6.44 21.46
C ILE A 80 -25.52 5.85 22.43
N SER A 81 -25.06 5.00 23.36
CA SER A 81 -25.92 4.47 24.44
C SER A 81 -26.42 5.59 25.34
N ASP A 82 -25.51 6.47 25.79
CA ASP A 82 -25.86 7.66 26.59
C ASP A 82 -26.87 8.55 25.84
N LEU A 83 -26.58 8.87 24.57
CA LEU A 83 -27.48 9.65 23.73
C LEU A 83 -28.86 8.98 23.53
N ALA A 84 -28.92 7.65 23.42
CA ALA A 84 -30.18 6.94 23.22
C ALA A 84 -31.11 7.06 24.45
N PHE A 85 -30.58 7.24 25.66
CA PHE A 85 -31.40 7.51 26.84
C PHE A 85 -32.13 8.86 26.73
N ASP A 86 -31.46 9.89 26.21
CA ASP A 86 -31.98 11.26 26.09
C ASP A 86 -32.94 11.48 24.91
N LEU A 87 -32.98 10.57 23.94
CA LEU A 87 -33.84 10.65 22.76
C LEU A 87 -35.14 9.88 22.96
N ASP A 88 -36.25 10.30 22.36
CA ASP A 88 -37.52 9.56 22.37
C ASP A 88 -38.02 9.16 20.97
N GLY A 89 -39.01 8.27 20.94
CA GLY A 89 -39.78 7.92 19.75
C GLY A 89 -38.92 7.39 18.60
N SER A 90 -39.09 7.96 17.40
CA SER A 90 -38.36 7.53 16.20
C SER A 90 -36.86 7.80 16.28
N ARG A 91 -36.44 8.89 16.95
CA ARG A 91 -35.01 9.23 17.09
C ARG A 91 -34.27 8.22 17.96
N ARG A 92 -34.87 7.78 19.08
CA ARG A 92 -34.33 6.69 19.90
C ARG A 92 -34.14 5.42 19.08
N ARG A 93 -35.11 5.06 18.23
CA ARG A 93 -35.01 3.87 17.37
C ARG A 93 -33.86 3.97 16.37
N VAL A 94 -33.61 5.16 15.80
CA VAL A 94 -32.45 5.39 14.93
C VAL A 94 -31.15 5.24 15.72
N ALA A 95 -31.05 5.84 16.91
CA ALA A 95 -29.86 5.71 17.77
C ALA A 95 -29.59 4.24 18.13
N MET A 96 -30.63 3.47 18.49
CA MET A 96 -30.51 2.02 18.73
C MET A 96 -30.08 1.24 17.49
N GLY A 97 -30.49 1.65 16.29
CA GLY A 97 -30.01 1.05 15.05
C GLY A 97 -28.52 1.30 14.81
N ILE A 98 -28.02 2.51 15.15
CA ILE A 98 -26.59 2.84 15.08
C ILE A 98 -25.81 2.04 16.13
N LEU A 99 -26.33 1.95 17.36
CA LEU A 99 -25.78 1.12 18.43
C LEU A 99 -25.58 -0.32 17.95
N GLN A 100 -26.59 -0.93 17.34
CA GLN A 100 -26.49 -2.29 16.81
C GLN A 100 -25.37 -2.45 15.76
N VAL A 101 -25.18 -1.46 14.88
CA VAL A 101 -24.08 -1.49 13.89
C VAL A 101 -22.72 -1.41 14.57
N ILE A 102 -22.59 -0.60 15.62
CA ILE A 102 -21.35 -0.48 16.39
C ILE A 102 -21.04 -1.79 17.11
N GLU A 103 -22.01 -2.37 17.81
CA GLU A 103 -21.83 -3.66 18.52
C GLU A 103 -21.39 -4.78 17.57
N VAL A 104 -22.00 -4.88 16.39
CA VAL A 104 -21.59 -5.86 15.37
C VAL A 104 -20.17 -5.56 14.88
N SER A 105 -19.82 -4.29 14.69
CA SER A 105 -18.47 -3.90 14.25
C SER A 105 -17.42 -4.24 15.30
N GLU A 106 -17.74 -4.10 16.59
CA GLU A 106 -16.86 -4.44 17.71
C GLU A 106 -16.60 -5.94 17.75
N LEU A 107 -17.63 -6.78 17.57
CA LEU A 107 -17.47 -8.23 17.46
C LEU A 107 -16.55 -8.64 16.30
N LEU A 108 -16.67 -7.97 15.15
CA LEU A 108 -15.82 -8.23 13.99
C LEU A 108 -14.37 -7.79 14.23
N ALA A 109 -14.16 -6.63 14.86
CA ALA A 109 -12.83 -6.11 15.19
C ALA A 109 -12.13 -7.00 16.21
N ASN A 110 -12.82 -7.39 17.29
CA ASN A 110 -12.28 -8.29 18.30
C ASN A 110 -11.92 -9.65 17.69
N ARG A 111 -12.79 -10.19 16.81
CA ARG A 111 -12.46 -11.43 16.09
C ARG A 111 -11.24 -11.29 15.18
N ALA A 112 -11.07 -10.14 14.52
CA ALA A 112 -9.90 -9.88 13.70
C ALA A 112 -8.63 -9.78 14.55
N LEU A 113 -8.70 -9.13 15.72
CA LEU A 113 -7.60 -9.02 16.67
C LEU A 113 -7.15 -10.39 17.18
N ASP A 114 -8.09 -11.25 17.60
CA ASP A 114 -7.81 -12.63 18.02
C ASP A 114 -7.03 -13.43 16.95
N ILE A 115 -7.33 -13.21 15.67
CA ILE A 115 -6.66 -13.91 14.56
C ILE A 115 -5.23 -13.40 14.35
N VAL A 116 -4.99 -12.12 14.63
CA VAL A 116 -3.66 -11.49 14.54
C VAL A 116 -2.79 -11.90 15.72
N GLU A 117 -3.33 -11.90 16.95
CA GLU A 117 -2.58 -12.28 18.17
C GLU A 117 -2.12 -13.75 18.18
N VAL A 118 -2.84 -14.63 17.48
CA VAL A 118 -2.50 -16.08 17.42
C VAL A 118 -1.38 -16.38 16.40
N ARG A 119 -0.97 -15.43 15.56
CA ARG A 119 0.06 -15.60 14.52
C ARG A 119 1.45 -15.19 14.97
#